data_AF-A0AAT9HLA6-F1
#
_entry.id   AF-A0AAT9HLA6-F1
#
_cell.length_a   1.000
_cell.length_b   1.000
_cell.length_c   1.000
_cell.angle_alpha   90.00
_cell.angle_beta   90.00
_cell.angle_gamma   90.00
#
_symmetry.space_group_name_H-M   'P 1'
#
loop_
_entity.id
_entity.type
_entity.pdbx_description
1 polymer ?
#
loop_
_entity_poly.entity_id
_entity_poly.type
_entity_poly.pdbx_seq_one_letter_code
_entity_poly.pdbx_strand_id
1 'polypeptide(L)' 'MRRIQVVATGGTIASRAGAEGRRATVLAKELLASVGPLPADTEVSVRDVLTRGSYAFDTADLLALAREVRGALREGPTQW' A
#
# COMPACT_ATOMS: atom_id res chain seq x y z
N MET A 1 -14.94 -11.61 11.40
CA MET A 1 -14.10 -10.41 11.26
C MET A 1 -13.18 -10.60 10.06
N ARG A 2 -13.38 -9.81 9.01
CA ARG A 2 -12.57 -9.77 7.80
C ARG A 2 -11.32 -8.97 8.10
N ARG A 3 -10.16 -9.53 7.76
CA ARG A 3 -8.84 -8.99 8.06
C ARG A 3 -8.12 -8.77 6.74
N ILE A 4 -7.83 -7.52 6.41
CA ILE A 4 -7.29 -7.11 5.11
C ILE A 4 -5.98 -6.36 5.33
N GLN A 5 -4.91 -6.79 4.67
CA GLN A 5 -3.67 -6.04 4.57
C GLN A 5 -3.62 -5.34 3.21
N VAL A 6 -3.53 -4.02 3.21
CA VAL A 6 -3.20 -3.23 2.01
C VAL A 6 -1.69 -3.11 1.92
N VAL A 7 -1.13 -3.62 0.83
CA VAL A 7 0.30 -3.51 0.49
C VAL A 7 0.45 -2.40 -0.53
N ALA A 8 0.92 -1.23 -0.11
CA ALA A 8 1.03 -0.06 -0.95
C ALA A 8 2.37 0.00 -1.68
N THR A 9 2.28 0.27 -2.98
CA THR A 9 3.42 0.39 -3.90
C THR A 9 3.54 1.79 -4.51
N GLY A 10 2.77 2.76 -3.99
CA GLY A 10 2.69 4.12 -4.52
C GLY A 10 1.74 4.23 -5.70
N GLY A 11 2.27 4.62 -6.86
CA GLY A 11 1.47 4.86 -8.07
C GLY A 11 0.57 6.10 -8.00
N THR A 12 -0.33 6.24 -8.98
CA THR A 12 -1.16 7.43 -9.15
C THR A 12 -2.11 7.68 -7.98
N ILE A 13 -2.64 6.62 -7.35
CA ILE A 13 -3.52 6.72 -6.17
C ILE A 13 -2.83 7.44 -5.00
N ALA A 14 -1.52 7.24 -4.86
CA ALA A 14 -0.68 7.88 -3.85
C ALA A 14 -0.05 9.20 -4.32
N SER A 15 -0.41 9.72 -5.50
CA SER A 15 0.30 10.83 -6.12
C SER A 15 -0.34 12.20 -5.89
N ARG A 16 0.49 13.18 -5.51
CA ARG A 16 0.13 14.60 -5.54
C ARG A 16 0.75 15.29 -6.76
N ALA A 17 0.05 16.27 -7.30
CA ALA A 17 0.59 17.14 -8.35
C ALA A 17 1.40 18.28 -7.71
N GLY A 18 2.52 18.65 -8.32
CA GLY A 18 3.34 19.79 -7.93
C GLY A 18 4.17 20.32 -9.11
N ALA A 19 5.10 21.25 -8.84
CA ALA A 19 5.96 21.86 -9.86
C ALA A 19 6.78 20.82 -10.65
N GLU A 20 7.12 19.71 -10.02
CA GLU A 20 7.89 18.59 -10.58
C GLU A 20 7.02 17.51 -11.26
N GLY A 21 5.75 17.83 -11.56
CA GLY A 21 4.76 16.87 -12.05
C GLY A 21 4.11 16.05 -10.93
N ARG A 22 3.53 14.90 -11.29
CA ARG A 22 2.88 13.99 -10.33
C ARG A 22 3.89 13.03 -9.72
N ARG A 23 3.94 12.98 -8.38
CA ARG A 23 4.79 12.06 -7.62
C ARG A 23 4.02 11.36 -6.53
N ALA A 24 4.25 10.06 -6.36
CA ALA A 24 3.71 9.26 -5.27
C ALA A 24 4.33 9.73 -3.95
N THR A 25 3.54 10.40 -3.11
CA THR A 25 3.97 11.01 -1.84
C THR A 25 2.97 10.81 -0.70
N VAL A 26 1.80 10.25 -0.98
CA VAL A 26 0.76 9.95 0.02
C VAL A 26 0.99 8.55 0.57
N LEU A 27 1.07 8.43 1.90
CA LEU A 27 1.25 7.14 2.57
C LEU A 27 -0.05 6.33 2.56
N ALA A 28 0.06 5.00 2.61
CA ALA A 28 -1.09 4.11 2.67
C ALA A 28 -2.05 4.42 3.83
N LYS A 29 -1.51 4.81 4.99
CA LYS A 29 -2.31 5.21 6.15
C LYS A 29 -3.13 6.48 5.92
N GLU A 30 -2.61 7.41 5.14
CA GLU A 30 -3.33 8.65 4.80
C GLU A 30 -4.44 8.34 3.79
N LEU A 31 -4.19 7.46 2.84
CA LEU A 31 -5.22 6.96 1.91
C LEU A 31 -6.32 6.21 2.67
N LEU A 32 -5.97 5.34 3.62
CA LEU A 32 -6.95 4.64 4.46
C LEU A 32 -7.77 5.61 5.31
N ALA A 33 -7.14 6.64 5.89
CA ALA A 33 -7.87 7.67 6.63
C ALA A 33 -8.89 8.42 5.75
N SER A 34 -8.61 8.57 4.45
CA SER A 34 -9.48 9.30 3.52
C SER A 34 -10.77 8.57 3.13
N VAL A 35 -10.85 7.23 3.28
CA VAL A 35 -12.04 6.46 2.85
C VAL A 35 -13.20 6.53 3.82
N GLY A 36 -12.98 7.04 5.04
CA GLY A 36 -14.00 7.12 6.08
C GLY A 36 -14.27 5.79 6.80
N PRO A 37 -15.42 5.65 7.49
CA PRO A 37 -15.73 4.49 8.31
C PRO A 37 -15.78 3.19 7.48
N LEU A 38 -15.13 2.15 8.01
CA LEU A 38 -15.15 0.81 7.45
C LEU A 38 -16.38 0.02 7.94
N PRO A 39 -16.79 -1.05 7.23
CA PRO A 39 -17.82 -1.96 7.73
C PRO A 39 -17.46 -2.53 9.11
N ALA A 40 -18.47 -2.71 9.98
CA ALA A 40 -18.28 -3.07 11.38
C ALA A 40 -17.50 -4.38 11.63
N ASP A 41 -17.45 -5.28 10.65
CA ASP A 41 -16.75 -6.55 10.73
C ASP A 41 -15.42 -6.57 9.98
N THR A 42 -14.88 -5.41 9.57
CA THR A 42 -13.69 -5.28 8.72
C THR A 42 -12.57 -4.52 9.42
N GLU A 43 -11.41 -5.17 9.51
CA GLU A 43 -10.15 -4.57 9.95
C GLU A 43 -9.21 -4.44 8.74
N VAL A 44 -8.71 -3.23 8.50
CA VAL A 44 -7.73 -2.94 7.45
C VAL A 44 -6.43 -2.47 8.10
N SER A 45 -5.35 -3.18 7.85
CA SER A 45 -3.98 -2.71 8.07
C SER A 45 -3.36 -2.26 6.76
N VAL A 46 -2.36 -1.40 6.85
CA VAL A 46 -1.65 -0.83 5.69
C VAL A 46 -0.15 -1.03 5.86
N ARG A 47 0.57 -1.18 4.75
CA ARG A 47 2.03 -1.23 4.74
C ARG A 47 2.56 -0.67 3.42
N ASP A 48 3.39 0.35 3.50
CA ASP A 48 4.13 0.89 2.35
C ASP A 48 5.38 0.02 2.11
N VAL A 49 5.50 -0.58 0.91
CA VAL A 49 6.62 -1.49 0.56
C VAL A 49 7.60 -0.84 -0.39
N LEU A 50 7.11 -0.06 -1.36
CA LEU A 50 7.90 0.67 -2.34
C LEU A 50 7.12 1.91 -2.75
N THR A 51 7.81 3.03 -3.00
CA THR A 51 7.17 4.25 -3.53
C THR A 51 7.85 4.63 -4.83
N ARG A 52 7.50 3.92 -5.90
CA ARG A 52 8.05 4.12 -7.26
C ARG A 52 6.92 4.18 -8.29
N GLY A 53 7.18 4.81 -9.43
CA GLY A 53 6.30 4.69 -10.60
C GLY A 53 6.21 3.23 -11.03
N SER A 54 4.99 2.73 -11.29
CA SER A 54 4.75 1.32 -11.65
C SER A 54 5.50 0.89 -12.91
N TYR A 55 5.76 1.82 -13.83
CA TYR A 55 6.55 1.60 -15.04
C TYR A 55 8.04 1.29 -14.78
N ALA A 56 8.53 1.52 -13.56
CA ALA A 56 9.94 1.37 -13.21
C ALA A 56 10.21 0.17 -12.29
N PHE A 57 9.23 -0.72 -12.12
CA PHE A 57 9.44 -1.98 -11.38
C PHE A 57 10.31 -2.93 -12.20
N ASP A 58 11.30 -3.52 -11.55
CA ASP A 58 12.08 -4.64 -12.10
C ASP A 58 11.71 -5.99 -11.47
N THR A 59 12.40 -7.06 -11.88
CA THR A 59 12.11 -8.41 -11.36
C THR A 59 12.46 -8.56 -9.86
N ALA A 60 13.45 -7.82 -9.36
CA ALA A 60 13.80 -7.84 -7.94
C ALA A 60 12.71 -7.15 -7.11
N ASP A 61 12.18 -6.03 -7.59
CA ASP A 61 11.03 -5.33 -6.98
C ASP A 61 9.81 -6.26 -6.89
N LEU A 62 9.50 -6.97 -7.99
CA LEU A 62 8.38 -7.92 -8.03
C LEU A 62 8.57 -9.10 -7.07
N LEU A 63 9.81 -9.62 -6.95
CA LEU A 63 10.12 -10.69 -6.01
C LEU A 63 9.99 -10.22 -4.55
N ALA A 64 10.43 -8.99 -4.25
CA ALA A 64 10.26 -8.39 -2.93
C ALA A 64 8.77 -8.24 -2.59
N LEU A 65 7.96 -7.71 -3.51
CA LEU A 65 6.51 -7.61 -3.34
C LEU A 65 5.85 -8.98 -3.09
N ALA A 66 6.22 -10.00 -3.86
CA ALA A 66 5.69 -11.36 -3.68
C ALA A 66 6.04 -11.96 -2.31
N ARG A 67 7.23 -11.67 -1.78
CA ARG A 67 7.63 -12.07 -0.42
C ARG A 67 6.78 -11.37 0.64
N GLU A 68 6.47 -10.09 0.45
CA GLU A 68 5.63 -9.37 1.42
C GLU A 68 4.18 -9.80 1.42
N VAL A 69 3.60 -10.07 0.25
CA VAL A 69 2.27 -10.68 0.18
C VAL A 69 2.27 -12.04 0.88
N ARG A 70 3.31 -12.85 0.68
CA ARG A 70 3.45 -14.14 1.37
C ARG A 70 3.58 -13.99 2.89
N GLY A 71 4.33 -13.02 3.38
CA GLY A 71 4.46 -12.72 4.81
C GLY A 71 3.11 -12.36 5.42
N ALA A 72 2.41 -11.39 4.81
CA ALA A 72 1.09 -10.95 5.26
C ALA A 72 0.04 -12.09 5.27
N LEU A 73 0.09 -13.00 4.30
CA LEU A 73 -0.81 -14.16 4.28
C LEU A 73 -0.50 -15.19 5.37
N ARG A 74 0.76 -15.31 5.81
CA ARG A 74 1.18 -16.27 6.85
C ARG A 74 0.98 -15.75 8.26
N GLU A 75 1.33 -14.49 8.49
CA GLU A 75 1.32 -13.84 9.80
C GLU A 75 -0.04 -13.19 10.10
N GLY A 76 -0.82 -12.93 9.06
CA GLY A 76 -2.02 -12.10 9.12
C GLY A 76 -1.69 -10.60 8.95
N PRO A 77 -2.70 -9.74 8.87
CA PRO A 77 -2.49 -8.31 8.79
C PRO A 77 -1.79 -7.80 10.06
N THR A 78 -0.76 -7.00 9.87
CA THR A 78 0.05 -6.40 10.94
C THR A 78 0.18 -4.90 10.72
N GLN A 79 0.15 -4.12 11.80
CA GLN A 79 0.42 -2.68 11.76
C GLN A 79 1.91 -2.44 12.00
N TRP A 80 2.56 -1.67 11.12
CA TRP A 80 3.95 -1.22 11.25
C TRP A 80 4.06 0.26 10.87
#